data_AF-A0AA91I9Z6-F1
#
_entry.id   AF-A0AA91I9Z6-F1
#
_cell.length_a   1.000
_cell.length_b   1.000
_cell.length_c   1.000
_cell.angle_alpha   90.00
_cell.angle_beta   90.00
_cell.angle_gamma   90.00
#
_symmetry.space_group_name_H-M   'P 1'
#
loop_
_entity.id
_entity.type
_entity.pdbx_description
1 polymer ?
#
loop_
_entity_poly.entity_id
_entity_poly.type
_entity_poly.pdbx_seq_one_letter_code
_entity_poly.pdbx_strand_id
1 'polypeptide(L)'
;MQDLSERLAPGANPTEAGEAIARGVATFRDNVRNTQQRLYNALDRYIAPDAPTTAGTTLKTLDDLNAGIDGAENLSSWFRNGKLADLRKSLIEDLEAAREKMAPPGARSSMMNYQPQSLDKVPLPYESIKKLRTLAGQELADTNFTSDINRSVWSKVYAALSDDLGGAAKAAGPQAEQAWSRANTFTRLASERMEQIGSIINKDAPEHVFKAATSGLADGGTQIRRLMKSMPLENRREVAAAVLQRLGRAKNSTQDEMGSVFSSETFLTNLAAMSPAARSALFTSSGFPGLQQRINQMGRMASVRREGSTVFANPSGTARLVGLGGWWLELGKAIASGSPLGIAKVMAVPTASKLLAKATTSPTLTRFAADQTQASGAMLPAAVNAVAQAPAVQSNGRAILDGGKPFTNRVKAGFAARSEGAVVMPHPNGGFYLLRPVERSALPQ
;
A
#
# COMPACT_ATOMS: atom_id res chain seq x y z
N MET A 1 -20.16 4.66 34.40
CA MET A 1 -19.86 5.40 33.16
C MET A 1 -18.37 5.37 32.80
N GLN A 2 -17.43 5.30 33.76
CA GLN A 2 -15.98 5.15 33.49
C GLN A 2 -15.57 3.79 32.89
N ASP A 3 -16.34 2.72 33.14
CA ASP A 3 -16.03 1.35 32.65
C ASP A 3 -16.50 1.09 31.19
N LEU A 4 -17.27 2.02 30.60
CA LEU A 4 -17.77 1.88 29.22
C LEU A 4 -16.77 2.43 28.19
N SER A 5 -15.97 3.44 28.54
CA SER A 5 -15.01 4.09 27.64
C SER A 5 -13.76 3.23 27.42
N GLU A 6 -13.31 2.46 28.41
CA GLU A 6 -12.23 1.48 28.27
C GLU A 6 -12.59 0.30 27.36
N ARG A 7 -13.90 -0.02 27.24
CA ARG A 7 -14.40 -1.12 26.41
C ARG A 7 -14.75 -0.73 24.96
N LEU A 8 -14.81 0.56 24.64
CA LEU A 8 -15.36 1.05 23.36
C LEU A 8 -14.31 1.45 22.31
N ALA A 9 -13.01 1.43 22.64
CA ALA A 9 -11.94 1.77 21.68
C ALA A 9 -10.67 0.91 21.82
N PRO A 10 -10.70 -0.42 21.58
CA PRO A 10 -9.48 -1.23 21.69
C PRO A 10 -8.59 -1.18 20.44
N GLY A 11 -9.15 -0.94 19.24
CA GLY A 11 -8.67 -1.64 18.02
C GLY A 11 -7.93 -0.89 16.89
N ALA A 12 -7.61 0.41 17.01
CA ALA A 12 -6.78 1.10 16.01
C ALA A 12 -5.77 2.08 16.62
N ASN A 13 -5.10 1.66 17.68
CA ASN A 13 -4.04 2.47 18.27
C ASN A 13 -2.70 2.32 17.49
N PRO A 14 -1.73 3.25 17.64
CA PRO A 14 -0.42 3.16 16.99
C PRO A 14 0.33 1.85 17.24
N THR A 15 0.10 1.21 18.39
CA THR A 15 0.70 -0.07 18.77
C THR A 15 0.20 -1.19 17.88
N GLU A 16 -1.12 -1.37 17.80
CA GLU A 16 -1.77 -2.39 16.96
C GLU A 16 -1.46 -2.21 15.49
N ALA A 17 -1.39 -0.96 15.01
CA ALA A 17 -0.97 -0.66 13.65
C ALA A 17 0.50 -1.02 13.41
N GLY A 18 1.36 -0.81 14.40
CA GLY A 18 2.75 -1.27 14.41
C GLY A 18 2.87 -2.78 14.35
N GLU A 19 2.06 -3.49 15.14
CA GLU A 19 1.99 -4.95 15.12
C GLU A 19 1.42 -5.47 13.80
N ALA A 20 0.40 -4.81 13.24
CA ALA A 20 -0.16 -5.12 11.93
C ALA A 20 0.92 -4.99 10.84
N ILE A 21 1.78 -3.98 10.94
CA ILE A 21 2.94 -3.83 10.06
C ILE A 21 3.91 -4.99 10.25
N ALA A 22 4.27 -5.32 11.49
CA ALA A 22 5.18 -6.43 11.79
C ALA A 22 4.65 -7.77 11.26
N ARG A 23 3.38 -8.11 11.56
CA ARG A 23 2.67 -9.30 11.05
C ARG A 23 2.64 -9.32 9.53
N GLY A 24 2.27 -8.20 8.91
CA GLY A 24 2.14 -8.11 7.45
C GLY A 24 3.49 -8.32 6.73
N VAL A 25 4.58 -7.84 7.31
CA VAL A 25 5.92 -8.02 6.78
C VAL A 25 6.47 -9.42 7.06
N ALA A 26 6.11 -10.05 8.18
CA ALA A 26 6.39 -11.47 8.40
C ALA A 26 5.70 -12.35 7.33
N THR A 27 4.41 -12.13 7.09
CA THR A 27 3.67 -12.81 6.01
C THR A 27 4.28 -12.55 4.63
N PHE A 28 4.77 -11.33 4.38
CA PHE A 28 5.51 -11.02 3.14
C PHE A 28 6.78 -11.88 3.01
N ARG A 29 7.58 -11.99 4.08
CA ARG A 29 8.79 -12.80 4.13
C ARG A 29 8.49 -14.27 3.80
N ASP A 30 7.44 -14.83 4.40
CA ASP A 30 7.03 -16.21 4.15
C ASP A 30 6.58 -16.41 2.71
N ASN A 31 5.80 -15.48 2.17
CA ASN A 31 5.38 -15.52 0.76
C ASN A 31 6.55 -15.42 -0.22
N VAL A 32 7.55 -14.59 0.10
CA VAL A 32 8.80 -14.50 -0.66
C VAL A 32 9.51 -15.84 -0.64
N ARG A 33 9.73 -16.43 0.55
CA ARG A 33 10.39 -17.74 0.71
C ARG A 33 9.66 -18.84 -0.06
N ASN A 34 8.34 -18.91 0.07
CA ASN A 34 7.51 -19.88 -0.64
C ASN A 34 7.58 -19.71 -2.16
N THR A 35 7.64 -18.46 -2.64
CA THR A 35 7.74 -18.17 -4.07
C THR A 35 9.13 -18.46 -4.61
N GLN A 36 10.19 -18.13 -3.86
CA GLN A 36 11.56 -18.53 -4.19
C GLN A 36 11.66 -20.04 -4.32
N GLN A 37 11.17 -20.79 -3.32
CA GLN A 37 11.20 -22.26 -3.36
C GLN A 37 10.47 -22.79 -4.59
N ARG A 38 9.29 -22.25 -4.91
CA ARG A 38 8.53 -22.65 -6.11
C ARG A 38 9.29 -22.38 -7.40
N LEU A 39 9.95 -21.22 -7.51
CA LEU A 39 10.70 -20.83 -8.70
C LEU A 39 11.94 -21.72 -8.90
N TYR A 40 12.66 -22.04 -7.82
CA TYR A 40 13.79 -22.96 -7.89
C TYR A 40 13.35 -24.42 -8.09
N ASN A 41 12.24 -24.88 -7.50
CA ASN A 41 11.68 -26.20 -7.78
C ASN A 41 11.20 -26.33 -9.23
N ALA A 42 10.73 -25.23 -9.84
CA ALA A 42 10.38 -25.24 -11.26
C ALA A 42 11.60 -25.39 -12.16
N LEU A 43 12.79 -24.95 -11.71
CA LEU A 43 14.05 -25.13 -12.42
C LEU A 43 14.49 -26.59 -12.45
N ASP A 44 14.23 -27.34 -11.38
CA ASP A 44 14.54 -28.77 -11.27
C ASP A 44 13.82 -29.65 -12.31
N ARG A 45 12.80 -29.10 -12.98
CA ARG A 45 12.14 -29.78 -14.12
C ARG A 45 12.98 -29.76 -15.39
N TYR A 46 13.95 -28.85 -15.47
CA TYR A 46 14.79 -28.64 -16.65
C TYR A 46 16.24 -29.05 -16.41
N ILE A 47 16.66 -29.21 -15.16
CA ILE A 47 18.03 -29.59 -14.78
C ILE A 47 17.94 -30.82 -13.88
N ALA A 48 18.53 -31.92 -14.33
CA ALA A 48 18.58 -33.15 -13.54
C ALA A 48 19.43 -32.95 -12.26
N PRO A 49 19.12 -33.64 -11.15
CA PRO A 49 19.87 -33.49 -9.89
C PRO A 49 21.37 -33.79 -10.02
N ASP A 50 21.73 -34.71 -10.90
CA ASP A 50 23.08 -35.17 -11.23
C ASP A 50 23.73 -34.38 -12.38
N ALA A 51 23.05 -33.36 -12.92
CA ALA A 51 23.58 -32.57 -14.02
C ALA A 51 24.93 -31.93 -13.65
N PRO A 52 25.93 -31.99 -14.54
CA PRO A 52 27.28 -31.52 -14.25
C PRO A 52 27.29 -29.99 -14.07
N THR A 53 27.75 -29.54 -12.91
CA THR A 53 27.86 -28.12 -12.55
C THR A 53 29.26 -27.81 -12.04
N THR A 54 29.99 -26.91 -12.70
CA THR A 54 31.32 -26.49 -12.25
C THR A 54 31.22 -25.50 -11.09
N ALA A 55 32.14 -25.58 -10.12
CA ALA A 55 32.21 -24.66 -8.97
C ALA A 55 33.34 -23.62 -9.10
N GLY A 56 33.75 -23.31 -10.33
CA GLY A 56 34.94 -22.48 -10.60
C GLY A 56 34.83 -21.05 -10.09
N THR A 57 33.64 -20.43 -10.22
CA THR A 57 33.42 -19.07 -9.71
C THR A 57 33.46 -19.05 -8.19
N THR A 58 32.86 -20.07 -7.57
CA THR A 58 32.87 -20.25 -6.12
C THR A 58 34.28 -20.45 -5.58
N LEU A 59 35.08 -21.33 -6.19
CA LEU A 59 36.48 -21.54 -5.79
C LEU A 59 37.28 -20.24 -5.85
N LYS A 60 37.22 -19.54 -6.99
CA LYS A 60 37.91 -18.25 -7.16
C LYS A 60 37.46 -17.24 -6.10
N THR A 61 36.16 -17.19 -5.81
CA THR A 61 35.63 -16.26 -4.81
C THR A 61 36.14 -16.60 -3.40
N LEU A 62 36.23 -17.89 -3.05
CA LEU A 62 36.79 -18.33 -1.77
C LEU A 62 38.30 -18.03 -1.68
N ASP A 63 39.04 -18.16 -2.79
CA ASP A 63 40.43 -17.73 -2.89
C ASP A 63 40.56 -16.22 -2.64
N ASP A 64 39.80 -15.41 -3.39
CA ASP A 64 39.85 -13.95 -3.33
C ASP A 64 39.43 -13.42 -1.94
N LEU A 65 38.44 -14.06 -1.30
CA LEU A 65 37.95 -13.70 0.03
C LEU A 65 38.94 -14.01 1.17
N ASN A 66 39.84 -14.97 0.95
CA ASN A 66 40.82 -15.42 1.93
C ASN A 66 42.27 -15.18 1.47
N ALA A 67 42.44 -14.34 0.45
CA ALA A 67 43.73 -14.02 -0.14
C ALA A 67 44.65 -13.38 0.90
N GLY A 68 45.93 -13.75 0.85
CA GLY A 68 46.96 -13.06 1.62
C GLY A 68 47.31 -11.71 1.01
N ILE A 69 48.09 -10.94 1.75
CA ILE A 69 48.78 -9.75 1.26
C ILE A 69 50.20 -10.19 0.88
N ASP A 70 50.52 -10.13 -0.41
CA ASP A 70 51.85 -10.49 -0.91
C ASP A 70 52.93 -9.63 -0.23
N GLY A 71 53.95 -10.28 0.35
CA GLY A 71 55.02 -9.62 1.10
C GLY A 71 54.63 -9.14 2.51
N ALA A 72 53.43 -9.47 2.98
CA ALA A 72 52.98 -9.20 4.35
C ALA A 72 52.21 -10.39 4.94
N GLU A 73 52.90 -11.54 5.03
CA GLU A 73 52.35 -12.82 5.49
C GLU A 73 51.83 -12.73 6.93
N ASN A 74 52.53 -11.99 7.80
CA ASN A 74 52.11 -11.77 9.18
C ASN A 74 50.78 -11.00 9.25
N LEU A 75 50.58 -9.98 8.41
CA LEU A 75 49.32 -9.22 8.36
C LEU A 75 48.19 -10.03 7.74
N SER A 76 48.50 -10.92 6.78
CA SER A 76 47.53 -11.80 6.14
C SER A 76 46.75 -12.64 7.14
N SER A 77 47.38 -13.05 8.25
CA SER A 77 46.72 -13.84 9.30
C SER A 77 45.51 -13.14 9.94
N TRP A 78 45.49 -11.79 9.96
CA TRP A 78 44.40 -10.99 10.52
C TRP A 78 43.17 -10.90 9.62
N PHE A 79 43.37 -11.08 8.31
CA PHE A 79 42.30 -10.95 7.31
C PHE A 79 41.78 -12.31 6.84
N ARG A 80 42.52 -13.39 7.13
CA ARG A 80 42.10 -14.75 6.82
C ARG A 80 41.08 -15.25 7.83
N ASN A 81 40.12 -16.03 7.34
CA ASN A 81 39.10 -16.66 8.16
C ASN A 81 39.24 -18.19 8.12
N GLY A 82 39.37 -18.81 9.29
CA GLY A 82 39.53 -20.27 9.40
C GLY A 82 38.36 -21.04 8.78
N LYS A 83 37.12 -20.63 9.06
CA LYS A 83 35.91 -21.28 8.52
C LYS A 83 35.81 -21.15 6.99
N LEU A 84 36.24 -20.03 6.40
CA LEU A 84 36.35 -19.91 4.94
C LEU A 84 37.45 -20.81 4.36
N ALA A 85 38.59 -20.91 5.04
CA ALA A 85 39.67 -21.81 4.65
C ALA A 85 39.22 -23.27 4.67
N ASP A 86 38.50 -23.67 5.71
CA ASP A 86 37.94 -25.02 5.88
C ASP A 86 36.87 -25.33 4.83
N LEU A 87 35.98 -24.37 4.55
CA LEU A 87 34.99 -24.50 3.49
C LEU A 87 35.65 -24.69 2.12
N ARG A 88 36.66 -23.88 1.80
CA ARG A 88 37.44 -23.99 0.57
C ARG A 88 38.16 -25.33 0.47
N LYS A 89 38.82 -25.75 1.55
CA LYS A 89 39.52 -27.02 1.62
C LYS A 89 38.57 -28.19 1.37
N SER A 90 37.42 -28.20 2.03
CA SER A 90 36.39 -29.24 1.86
C SER A 90 35.87 -29.29 0.41
N LEU A 91 35.62 -28.13 -0.20
CA LEU A 91 35.20 -28.06 -1.61
C LEU A 91 36.27 -28.59 -2.56
N ILE A 92 37.55 -28.31 -2.31
CA ILE A 92 38.65 -28.87 -3.10
C ILE A 92 38.70 -30.40 -2.95
N GLU A 93 38.60 -30.92 -1.73
CA GLU A 93 38.59 -32.36 -1.48
C GLU A 93 37.43 -33.05 -2.23
N ASP A 94 36.22 -32.46 -2.22
CA ASP A 94 35.07 -32.96 -2.98
C ASP A 94 35.31 -32.94 -4.49
N LEU A 95 35.92 -31.88 -5.02
CA LEU A 95 36.26 -31.76 -6.45
C LEU A 95 37.36 -32.75 -6.85
N GLU A 96 38.36 -32.97 -6.00
CA GLU A 96 39.39 -33.98 -6.25
C GLU A 96 38.81 -35.38 -6.25
N ALA A 97 37.93 -35.70 -5.30
CA ALA A 97 37.21 -36.97 -5.28
C ALA A 97 36.32 -37.16 -6.52
N ALA A 98 35.65 -36.09 -6.99
CA ALA A 98 34.88 -36.12 -8.23
C ALA A 98 35.77 -36.36 -9.46
N ARG A 99 36.92 -35.68 -9.53
CA ARG A 99 37.93 -35.87 -10.59
C ARG A 99 38.44 -37.31 -10.62
N GLU A 100 38.76 -37.88 -9.47
CA GLU A 100 39.24 -39.27 -9.37
C GLU A 100 38.20 -40.27 -9.88
N LYS A 101 36.91 -40.07 -9.59
CA LYS A 101 35.82 -40.91 -10.11
C LYS A 101 35.65 -40.82 -11.62
N MET A 102 36.02 -39.69 -12.23
CA MET A 102 35.95 -39.47 -13.68
C MET A 102 37.22 -39.90 -14.42
N ALA A 103 38.29 -40.23 -13.70
CA ALA A 103 39.55 -40.62 -14.32
C ALA A 103 39.41 -41.98 -15.05
N PRO A 104 39.95 -42.12 -16.28
CA PRO A 104 39.94 -43.40 -16.98
C PRO A 104 40.61 -44.52 -16.16
N PRO A 105 40.15 -45.78 -16.28
CA PRO A 105 40.85 -46.92 -15.69
C PRO A 105 42.34 -46.92 -16.11
N GLY A 106 43.24 -46.96 -15.13
CA GLY A 106 44.68 -46.94 -15.38
C GLY A 106 45.31 -45.55 -15.56
N ALA A 107 44.56 -44.45 -15.41
CA ALA A 107 45.11 -43.09 -15.50
C ALA A 107 46.21 -42.79 -14.46
N ARG A 108 46.22 -43.48 -13.32
CA ARG A 108 47.27 -43.38 -12.29
C ARG A 108 48.48 -44.28 -12.56
N SER A 109 48.34 -45.24 -13.48
CA SER A 109 49.33 -46.31 -13.73
C SER A 109 50.00 -46.21 -15.10
N SER A 110 49.49 -45.37 -16.00
CA SER A 110 49.94 -45.31 -17.38
C SER A 110 51.08 -44.30 -17.57
N MET A 111 52.10 -44.68 -18.33
CA MET A 111 53.16 -43.79 -18.87
C MET A 111 52.62 -42.79 -19.93
N MET A 112 51.29 -42.63 -20.02
CA MET A 112 50.64 -41.65 -20.89
C MET A 112 50.66 -40.28 -20.21
N ASN A 113 50.84 -39.21 -21.00
CA ASN A 113 50.73 -37.83 -20.55
C ASN A 113 49.27 -37.46 -20.22
N TYR A 114 48.70 -38.10 -19.19
CA TYR A 114 47.38 -37.76 -18.67
C TYR A 114 47.51 -36.48 -17.85
N GLN A 115 47.04 -35.37 -18.42
CA GLN A 115 47.00 -34.10 -17.74
C GLN A 115 45.64 -33.99 -17.03
N PRO A 116 45.60 -33.99 -15.69
CA PRO A 116 44.34 -33.90 -14.97
C PRO A 116 43.64 -32.58 -15.29
N GLN A 117 42.32 -32.61 -15.41
CA GLN A 117 41.53 -31.38 -15.54
C GLN A 117 41.79 -30.45 -14.36
N SER A 118 41.82 -29.15 -14.65
CA SER A 118 41.87 -28.12 -13.62
C SER A 118 40.60 -28.17 -12.75
N LEU A 119 40.73 -27.94 -11.45
CA LEU A 119 39.63 -28.12 -10.49
C LEU A 119 38.43 -27.20 -10.77
N ASP A 120 38.64 -26.04 -11.38
CA ASP A 120 37.58 -25.13 -11.79
C ASP A 120 36.67 -25.68 -12.90
N LYS A 121 37.10 -26.74 -13.59
CA LYS A 121 36.35 -27.44 -14.65
C LYS A 121 35.75 -28.77 -14.20
N VAL A 122 36.11 -29.25 -13.00
CA VAL A 122 35.57 -30.51 -12.48
C VAL A 122 34.10 -30.28 -12.07
N PRO A 123 33.15 -31.03 -12.63
CA PRO A 123 31.74 -30.85 -12.28
C PRO A 123 31.38 -31.58 -10.99
N LEU A 124 30.53 -30.94 -10.19
CA LEU A 124 29.77 -31.58 -9.11
C LEU A 124 28.30 -31.71 -9.52
N PRO A 125 27.53 -32.63 -8.90
CA PRO A 125 26.09 -32.71 -9.13
C PRO A 125 25.40 -31.38 -8.83
N TYR A 126 24.53 -30.93 -9.73
CA TYR A 126 23.75 -29.70 -9.62
C TYR A 126 23.06 -29.55 -8.26
N GLU A 127 22.44 -30.63 -7.76
CA GLU A 127 21.74 -30.61 -6.47
C GLU A 127 22.68 -30.31 -5.29
N SER A 128 23.96 -30.72 -5.37
CA SER A 128 24.96 -30.44 -4.34
C SER A 128 25.29 -28.95 -4.27
N ILE A 129 25.53 -28.32 -5.43
CA ILE A 129 25.83 -26.88 -5.51
C ILE A 129 24.59 -26.06 -5.10
N LYS A 130 23.40 -26.47 -5.53
CA LYS A 130 22.13 -25.85 -5.13
C LYS A 130 21.89 -25.94 -3.63
N LYS A 131 22.18 -27.07 -3.00
CA LYS A 131 22.08 -27.25 -1.55
C LYS A 131 23.10 -26.37 -0.83
N LEU A 132 24.35 -26.31 -1.30
CA LEU A 132 25.38 -25.43 -0.74
C LEU A 132 24.98 -23.95 -0.82
N ARG A 133 24.44 -23.49 -1.97
CA ARG A 133 23.87 -22.14 -2.12
C ARG A 133 22.76 -21.88 -1.12
N THR A 134 21.90 -22.87 -0.89
CA THR A 134 20.77 -22.76 0.04
C THR A 134 21.26 -22.62 1.48
N LEU A 135 22.27 -23.38 1.89
CA LEU A 135 22.91 -23.26 3.21
C LEU A 135 23.59 -21.89 3.37
N ALA A 136 24.36 -21.43 2.37
CA ALA A 136 24.95 -20.09 2.37
C ALA A 136 23.87 -18.98 2.47
N GLY A 137 22.71 -19.19 1.84
CA GLY A 137 21.55 -18.30 1.94
C GLY A 137 20.90 -18.29 3.32
N GLN A 138 20.95 -19.41 4.06
CA GLN A 138 20.48 -19.48 5.45
C GLN A 138 21.42 -18.73 6.39
N GLU A 139 22.73 -18.90 6.23
CA GLU A 139 23.76 -18.12 6.96
C GLU A 139 23.62 -16.61 6.70
N LEU A 140 23.23 -16.21 5.47
CA LEU A 140 22.90 -14.82 5.14
C LEU A 140 21.67 -14.29 5.86
N ALA A 141 20.69 -15.14 6.11
CA ALA A 141 19.43 -14.77 6.74
C ALA A 141 19.55 -14.69 8.26
N ASP A 142 20.54 -15.37 8.84
CA ASP A 142 20.81 -15.29 10.28
C ASP A 142 21.23 -13.85 10.66
N THR A 143 20.62 -13.36 11.74
CA THR A 143 20.81 -12.00 12.27
C THR A 143 21.79 -11.97 13.44
N ASN A 144 22.39 -13.10 13.80
CA ASN A 144 23.37 -13.18 14.87
C ASN A 144 24.60 -12.32 14.58
N PHE A 145 24.84 -11.31 15.42
CA PHE A 145 25.97 -10.38 15.30
C PHE A 145 27.33 -10.98 15.67
N THR A 146 27.35 -12.22 16.17
CA THR A 146 28.56 -12.94 16.60
C THR A 146 29.00 -14.01 15.59
N SER A 147 28.54 -13.95 14.34
CA SER A 147 28.91 -14.95 13.35
C SER A 147 30.39 -14.85 12.98
N ASP A 148 31.10 -15.99 12.95
CA ASP A 148 32.52 -16.04 12.58
C ASP A 148 32.81 -15.46 11.18
N ILE A 149 31.81 -15.48 10.31
CA ILE A 149 31.86 -14.93 8.95
C ILE A 149 30.80 -13.83 8.83
N ASN A 150 31.21 -12.65 8.34
CA ASN A 150 30.32 -11.52 8.12
C ASN A 150 29.31 -11.79 6.98
N ARG A 151 28.09 -11.23 7.09
CA ARG A 151 27.04 -11.35 6.05
C ARG A 151 27.50 -10.90 4.65
N SER A 152 28.35 -9.88 4.57
CA SER A 152 28.91 -9.41 3.30
C SER A 152 29.78 -10.46 2.60
N VAL A 153 30.47 -11.30 3.37
CA VAL A 153 31.28 -12.41 2.86
C VAL A 153 30.38 -13.53 2.35
N TRP A 154 29.39 -13.95 3.15
CA TRP A 154 28.40 -14.94 2.72
C TRP A 154 27.62 -14.48 1.48
N SER A 155 27.39 -13.17 1.33
CA SER A 155 26.73 -12.62 0.14
C SER A 155 27.55 -12.84 -1.12
N LYS A 156 28.87 -12.72 -1.04
CA LYS A 156 29.79 -12.97 -2.16
C LYS A 156 29.82 -14.46 -2.50
N VAL A 157 29.91 -15.33 -1.50
CA VAL A 157 29.86 -16.81 -1.70
C VAL A 157 28.52 -17.23 -2.33
N TYR A 158 27.40 -16.71 -1.82
CA TYR A 158 26.07 -16.97 -2.39
C TYR A 158 25.95 -16.51 -3.85
N ALA A 159 26.51 -15.34 -4.17
CA ALA A 159 26.53 -14.81 -5.54
C ALA A 159 27.34 -15.73 -6.47
N ALA A 160 28.55 -16.13 -6.05
CA ALA A 160 29.40 -17.03 -6.82
C ALA A 160 28.76 -18.41 -7.08
N LEU A 161 28.14 -18.99 -6.05
CA LEU A 161 27.37 -20.23 -6.19
C LEU A 161 26.17 -20.06 -7.12
N SER A 162 25.54 -18.88 -7.11
CA SER A 162 24.47 -18.56 -8.04
C SER A 162 24.98 -18.45 -9.48
N ASP A 163 26.14 -17.85 -9.70
CA ASP A 163 26.75 -17.75 -11.03
C ASP A 163 27.10 -19.13 -11.60
N ASP A 164 27.67 -20.01 -10.78
CA ASP A 164 27.99 -21.40 -11.15
C ASP A 164 26.71 -22.18 -11.54
N LEU A 165 25.62 -22.07 -10.76
CA LEU A 165 24.32 -22.66 -11.11
C LEU A 165 23.67 -22.02 -12.35
N GLY A 166 23.91 -20.73 -12.58
CA GLY A 166 23.51 -20.04 -13.79
C GLY A 166 24.21 -20.59 -15.04
N GLY A 167 25.48 -20.98 -14.90
CA GLY A 167 26.22 -21.72 -15.93
C GLY A 167 25.56 -23.06 -16.27
N ALA A 168 25.20 -23.85 -15.26
CA ALA A 168 24.49 -25.11 -15.46
C ALA A 168 23.10 -24.91 -16.10
N ALA A 169 22.36 -23.88 -15.70
CA ALA A 169 21.07 -23.57 -16.31
C ALA A 169 21.18 -23.17 -17.78
N LYS A 170 22.23 -22.44 -18.16
CA LYS A 170 22.51 -22.12 -19.58
C LYS A 170 22.85 -23.37 -20.38
N ALA A 171 23.67 -24.27 -19.81
CA ALA A 171 24.03 -25.53 -20.45
C ALA A 171 22.82 -26.47 -20.64
N ALA A 172 21.86 -26.44 -19.72
CA ALA A 172 20.62 -27.22 -19.81
C ALA A 172 19.62 -26.73 -20.86
N GLY A 173 19.79 -25.50 -21.37
CA GLY A 173 19.03 -24.96 -22.50
C GLY A 173 18.17 -23.73 -22.16
N PRO A 174 17.46 -23.16 -23.17
CA PRO A 174 16.84 -21.84 -23.06
C PRO A 174 15.70 -21.78 -22.04
N GLN A 175 14.96 -22.88 -21.84
CA GLN A 175 13.90 -22.93 -20.83
C GLN A 175 14.45 -22.90 -19.40
N ALA A 176 15.55 -23.61 -19.15
CA ALA A 176 16.25 -23.62 -17.87
C ALA A 176 16.85 -22.23 -17.59
N GLU A 177 17.50 -21.61 -18.57
CA GLU A 177 18.03 -20.24 -18.44
C GLU A 177 16.94 -19.22 -18.12
N GLN A 178 15.79 -19.29 -18.79
CA GLN A 178 14.65 -18.41 -18.49
C GLN A 178 14.05 -18.65 -17.10
N ALA A 179 13.95 -19.92 -16.67
CA ALA A 179 13.50 -20.25 -15.31
C ALA A 179 14.49 -19.72 -14.25
N TRP A 180 15.79 -19.90 -14.49
CA TRP A 180 16.87 -19.37 -13.66
C TRP A 180 16.81 -17.84 -13.54
N SER A 181 16.74 -17.14 -14.67
CA SER A 181 16.67 -15.67 -14.71
C SER A 181 15.47 -15.13 -13.94
N ARG A 182 14.30 -15.77 -14.09
CA ARG A 182 13.09 -15.43 -13.32
C ARG A 182 13.30 -15.64 -11.81
N ALA A 183 13.83 -16.79 -11.40
CA ALA A 183 14.10 -17.10 -10.01
C ALA A 183 15.09 -16.11 -9.37
N ASN A 184 16.20 -15.84 -10.06
CA ASN A 184 17.24 -14.94 -9.57
C ASN A 184 16.76 -13.48 -9.50
N THR A 185 16.06 -13.01 -10.54
CA THR A 185 15.48 -11.66 -10.57
C THR A 185 14.47 -11.46 -9.45
N PHE A 186 13.60 -12.44 -9.21
CA PHE A 186 12.65 -12.40 -8.09
C PHE A 186 13.38 -12.30 -6.75
N THR A 187 14.37 -13.17 -6.50
CA THR A 187 15.14 -13.20 -5.26
C THR A 187 15.86 -11.88 -4.99
N ARG A 188 16.51 -11.30 -6.00
CA ARG A 188 17.18 -10.01 -5.89
C ARG A 188 16.19 -8.90 -5.54
N LEU A 189 15.11 -8.76 -6.31
CA LEU A 189 14.10 -7.72 -6.09
C LEU A 189 13.39 -7.87 -4.73
N ALA A 190 13.15 -9.11 -4.29
CA ALA A 190 12.55 -9.39 -3.00
C ALA A 190 13.49 -9.01 -1.85
N SER A 191 14.79 -9.28 -1.99
CA SER A 191 15.82 -8.91 -1.00
C SER A 191 15.96 -7.39 -0.89
N GLU A 192 16.06 -6.68 -2.02
CA GLU A 192 16.08 -5.21 -2.06
C GLU A 192 14.83 -4.61 -1.39
N ARG A 193 13.65 -5.22 -1.63
CA ARG A 193 12.41 -4.78 -0.98
C ARG A 193 12.46 -5.01 0.53
N MET A 194 12.98 -6.15 0.98
CA MET A 194 13.08 -6.49 2.39
C MET A 194 14.05 -5.55 3.12
N GLU A 195 15.19 -5.23 2.53
CA GLU A 195 16.16 -4.27 3.09
C GLU A 195 15.55 -2.87 3.26
N GLN A 196 14.81 -2.40 2.25
CA GLN A 196 14.11 -1.12 2.29
C GLN A 196 13.03 -1.04 3.37
N ILE A 197 12.42 -2.18 3.73
CA ILE A 197 11.39 -2.25 4.78
C ILE A 197 12.02 -2.56 6.15
N GLY A 198 13.18 -3.22 6.18
CA GLY A 198 13.92 -3.61 7.38
C GLY A 198 14.14 -2.44 8.34
N SER A 199 14.51 -1.27 7.80
CA SER A 199 14.72 -0.05 8.60
C SER A 199 13.46 0.46 9.32
N ILE A 200 12.27 0.05 8.86
CA ILE A 200 10.97 0.42 9.42
C ILE A 200 10.56 -0.58 10.52
N ILE A 201 10.77 -1.87 10.28
CA ILE A 201 10.33 -2.95 11.17
C ILE A 201 11.30 -3.26 12.30
N ASN A 202 12.60 -2.96 12.12
CA ASN A 202 13.63 -3.17 13.12
C ASN A 202 13.60 -2.00 14.12
N LYS A 203 12.53 -1.93 14.90
CA LYS A 203 12.35 -0.98 16.00
C LYS A 203 11.99 -1.73 17.27
N ASP A 204 12.40 -1.18 18.39
CA ASP A 204 12.26 -1.84 19.70
C ASP A 204 10.81 -1.95 20.18
N ALA A 205 9.88 -1.20 19.58
CA ALA A 205 8.47 -1.16 19.95
C ALA A 205 7.55 -1.00 18.72
N PRO A 206 6.34 -1.61 18.71
CA PRO A 206 5.39 -1.49 17.61
C PRO A 206 5.02 -0.04 17.25
N GLU A 207 4.90 0.84 18.24
CA GLU A 207 4.60 2.26 18.04
C GLU A 207 5.72 2.97 17.26
N HIS A 208 6.97 2.57 17.50
CA HIS A 208 8.12 3.06 16.76
C HIS A 208 8.10 2.55 15.32
N VAL A 209 7.65 1.32 15.08
CA VAL A 209 7.42 0.78 13.72
C VAL A 209 6.37 1.62 12.99
N PHE A 210 5.23 1.89 13.63
CA PHE A 210 4.18 2.72 13.06
C PHE A 210 4.65 4.16 12.80
N LYS A 211 5.38 4.76 13.74
CA LYS A 211 5.97 6.09 13.56
C LYS A 211 6.96 6.12 12.40
N ALA A 212 7.82 5.12 12.26
CA ALA A 212 8.77 5.01 11.15
C ALA A 212 8.08 4.74 9.80
N ALA A 213 6.97 3.99 9.81
CA ALA A 213 6.16 3.75 8.61
C ALA A 213 5.42 5.01 8.13
N THR A 214 5.05 5.89 9.06
CA THR A 214 4.28 7.11 8.81
C THR A 214 5.12 8.38 8.81
N SER A 215 6.44 8.27 8.92
CA SER A 215 7.35 9.40 8.73
C SER A 215 7.40 9.81 7.25
N GLY A 216 7.50 11.11 6.95
CA GLY A 216 7.67 11.61 5.59
C GLY A 216 6.43 11.55 4.70
N LEU A 217 5.23 11.34 5.26
CA LEU A 217 3.96 11.37 4.50
C LEU A 217 3.73 12.74 3.82
N ALA A 218 4.30 13.82 4.35
CA ALA A 218 4.30 15.15 3.75
C ALA A 218 5.20 15.25 2.52
N ASP A 219 6.39 14.63 2.57
CA ASP A 219 7.43 14.76 1.54
C ASP A 219 7.18 13.85 0.33
N GLY A 220 6.52 12.70 0.54
CA GLY A 220 6.23 11.78 -0.55
C GLY A 220 5.52 10.49 -0.14
N GLY A 221 5.27 9.63 -1.13
CA GLY A 221 4.54 8.37 -0.93
C GLY A 221 5.36 7.09 -1.12
N THR A 222 6.65 7.19 -1.42
CA THR A 222 7.43 6.02 -1.89
C THR A 222 7.63 4.97 -0.79
N GLN A 223 8.03 5.38 0.41
CA GLN A 223 8.26 4.48 1.54
C GLN A 223 6.97 3.75 1.94
N ILE A 224 5.90 4.51 2.21
CA ILE A 224 4.61 3.94 2.59
C ILE A 224 4.00 3.09 1.47
N ARG A 225 4.18 3.45 0.20
CA ARG A 225 3.73 2.62 -0.93
C ARG A 225 4.42 1.27 -0.95
N ARG A 226 5.73 1.23 -0.72
CA ARG A 226 6.50 -0.03 -0.68
C ARG A 226 6.03 -0.91 0.47
N LEU A 227 5.86 -0.32 1.65
CA LEU A 227 5.34 -1.01 2.83
C LEU A 227 3.94 -1.58 2.57
N MET A 228 2.99 -0.75 2.14
CA MET A 228 1.62 -1.18 1.88
C MET A 228 1.54 -2.26 0.81
N LYS A 229 2.37 -2.20 -0.24
CA LYS A 229 2.42 -3.24 -1.29
C LYS A 229 3.00 -4.58 -0.81
N SER A 230 3.83 -4.56 0.23
CA SER A 230 4.43 -5.79 0.77
C SER A 230 3.48 -6.57 1.67
N MET A 231 2.49 -5.93 2.28
CA MET A 231 1.59 -6.56 3.24
C MET A 231 0.31 -7.11 2.57
N PRO A 232 -0.39 -8.09 3.17
CA PRO A 232 -1.72 -8.51 2.72
C PRO A 232 -2.77 -7.42 3.00
N LEU A 233 -3.95 -7.54 2.37
CA LEU A 233 -4.98 -6.49 2.36
C LEU A 233 -5.51 -6.12 3.75
N GLU A 234 -5.60 -7.10 4.65
CA GLU A 234 -6.09 -6.90 6.01
C GLU A 234 -5.18 -5.97 6.82
N ASN A 235 -3.89 -6.28 6.89
CA ASN A 235 -2.88 -5.44 7.55
C ASN A 235 -2.80 -4.03 6.94
N ARG A 236 -3.00 -3.89 5.62
CA ARG A 236 -3.10 -2.58 4.97
C ARG A 236 -4.28 -1.76 5.50
N ARG A 237 -5.43 -2.40 5.77
CA ARG A 237 -6.63 -1.72 6.29
C ARG A 237 -6.42 -1.26 7.73
N GLU A 238 -5.78 -2.07 8.56
CA GLU A 238 -5.39 -1.70 9.94
C GLU A 238 -4.48 -0.48 9.95
N VAL A 239 -3.43 -0.45 9.12
CA VAL A 239 -2.52 0.70 9.01
C VAL A 239 -3.26 1.95 8.52
N ALA A 240 -4.11 1.82 7.50
CA ALA A 240 -4.90 2.94 7.00
C ALA A 240 -5.88 3.48 8.06
N ALA A 241 -6.52 2.60 8.84
CA ALA A 241 -7.41 2.97 9.94
C ALA A 241 -6.67 3.76 11.03
N ALA A 242 -5.51 3.26 11.48
CA ALA A 242 -4.70 3.94 12.49
C ALA A 242 -4.15 5.29 12.01
N VAL A 243 -3.82 5.41 10.71
CA VAL A 243 -3.46 6.72 10.13
C VAL A 243 -4.67 7.67 10.17
N LEU A 244 -5.88 7.21 9.79
CA LEU A 244 -7.10 8.05 9.85
C LEU A 244 -7.38 8.54 11.27
N GLN A 245 -7.23 7.66 12.27
CA GLN A 245 -7.38 8.02 13.68
C GLN A 245 -6.34 9.06 14.11
N ARG A 246 -5.07 8.88 13.73
CA ARG A 246 -4.00 9.84 14.06
C ARG A 246 -4.20 11.20 13.41
N LEU A 247 -4.70 11.24 12.17
CA LEU A 247 -4.96 12.51 11.47
C LEU A 247 -5.99 13.35 12.23
N GLY A 248 -7.03 12.70 12.76
CA GLY A 248 -8.12 13.37 13.47
C GLY A 248 -7.96 13.51 14.97
N ARG A 249 -6.87 13.03 15.57
CA ARG A 249 -6.64 13.20 17.01
C ARG A 249 -6.52 14.69 17.35
N ALA A 250 -7.35 15.19 18.26
CA ALA A 250 -7.34 16.60 18.66
C ALA A 250 -5.97 17.03 19.24
N LYS A 251 -5.61 18.30 19.07
CA LYS A 251 -4.40 18.89 19.68
C LYS A 251 -4.45 18.75 21.20
N ASN A 252 -3.29 18.60 21.84
CA ASN A 252 -3.17 18.40 23.30
C ASN A 252 -3.89 19.46 24.15
N SER A 253 -4.09 20.69 23.62
CA SER A 253 -4.79 21.79 24.31
C SER A 253 -6.32 21.70 24.30
N THR A 254 -6.91 20.77 23.53
CA THR A 254 -8.37 20.55 23.42
C THR A 254 -8.74 19.08 23.61
N GLN A 255 -7.86 18.31 24.26
CA GLN A 255 -8.12 16.92 24.62
C GLN A 255 -8.98 16.86 25.88
N ASP A 256 -9.88 15.88 25.94
CA ASP A 256 -10.53 15.47 27.19
C ASP A 256 -9.53 14.72 28.09
N GLU A 257 -9.88 14.46 29.35
CA GLU A 257 -9.02 13.76 30.32
C GLU A 257 -8.56 12.36 29.81
N MET A 258 -9.22 11.80 28.79
CA MET A 258 -8.90 10.51 28.16
C MET A 258 -8.16 10.63 26.80
N GLY A 259 -7.91 11.83 26.29
CA GLY A 259 -7.13 12.08 25.07
C GLY A 259 -7.72 11.50 23.77
N SER A 260 -9.03 11.31 23.67
CA SER A 260 -9.66 10.47 22.61
C SER A 260 -10.53 11.24 21.59
N VAL A 261 -10.67 12.56 21.73
CA VAL A 261 -11.56 13.37 20.88
C VAL A 261 -11.08 13.42 19.43
N PHE A 262 -11.97 13.03 18.51
CA PHE A 262 -11.80 13.24 17.07
C PHE A 262 -12.15 14.68 16.69
N SER A 263 -11.20 15.38 16.05
CA SER A 263 -11.33 16.75 15.55
C SER A 263 -11.28 16.76 14.02
N SER A 264 -12.41 17.05 13.39
CA SER A 264 -12.52 17.19 11.93
C SER A 264 -11.60 18.27 11.37
N GLU A 265 -11.37 19.35 12.12
CA GLU A 265 -10.50 20.45 11.68
C GLU A 265 -9.01 20.03 11.70
N THR A 266 -8.60 19.30 12.74
CA THR A 266 -7.25 18.72 12.82
C THR A 266 -7.05 17.65 11.76
N PHE A 267 -8.06 16.80 11.54
CA PHE A 267 -8.08 15.82 10.45
C PHE A 267 -7.82 16.47 9.09
N LEU A 268 -8.60 17.49 8.73
CA LEU A 268 -8.48 18.17 7.44
C LEU A 268 -7.10 18.85 7.27
N THR A 269 -6.59 19.47 8.33
CA THR A 269 -5.26 20.10 8.34
C THR A 269 -4.15 19.07 8.10
N ASN A 270 -4.13 18.01 8.88
CA ASN A 270 -3.10 16.97 8.78
C ASN A 270 -3.20 16.21 7.44
N LEU A 271 -4.42 16.00 6.94
CA LEU A 271 -4.65 15.38 5.65
C LEU A 271 -4.18 16.26 4.48
N ALA A 272 -4.39 17.57 4.56
CA ALA A 272 -3.90 18.51 3.57
C ALA A 272 -2.36 18.59 3.54
N ALA A 273 -1.72 18.42 4.70
CA ALA A 273 -0.25 18.37 4.81
C ALA A 273 0.37 17.11 4.16
N MET A 274 -0.42 16.06 3.88
CA MET A 274 0.08 14.86 3.21
C MET A 274 0.23 15.05 1.69
N SER A 275 1.34 14.57 1.15
CA SER A 275 1.54 14.51 -0.30
C SER A 275 0.42 13.70 -0.97
N PRO A 276 0.02 14.06 -2.21
CA PRO A 276 -0.94 13.26 -2.98
C PRO A 276 -0.48 11.81 -3.18
N ALA A 277 0.83 11.61 -3.30
CA ALA A 277 1.44 10.29 -3.44
C ALA A 277 1.28 9.44 -2.17
N ALA A 278 1.43 10.02 -0.97
CA ALA A 278 1.21 9.34 0.30
C ALA A 278 -0.26 8.96 0.50
N ARG A 279 -1.19 9.88 0.21
CA ARG A 279 -2.63 9.61 0.27
C ARG A 279 -3.05 8.45 -0.63
N SER A 280 -2.57 8.45 -1.88
CA SER A 280 -2.79 7.33 -2.81
C SER A 280 -2.19 6.02 -2.28
N ALA A 281 -0.95 6.07 -1.80
CA ALA A 281 -0.25 4.90 -1.30
C ALA A 281 -0.93 4.25 -0.08
N LEU A 282 -1.55 5.03 0.82
CA LEU A 282 -2.26 4.54 1.99
C LEU A 282 -3.69 4.10 1.68
N PHE A 283 -4.46 4.95 1.01
CA PHE A 283 -5.91 4.80 0.93
C PHE A 283 -6.40 4.06 -0.31
N THR A 284 -5.61 4.01 -1.38
CA THR A 284 -5.93 3.18 -2.55
C THR A 284 -5.54 1.73 -2.28
N SER A 285 -4.39 1.52 -1.63
CA SER A 285 -3.85 0.17 -1.38
C SER A 285 -4.59 -0.61 -0.29
N SER A 286 -5.31 0.08 0.59
CA SER A 286 -6.17 -0.50 1.64
C SER A 286 -7.45 -1.13 1.10
N GLY A 287 -7.79 -0.92 -0.17
CA GLY A 287 -8.94 -1.54 -0.83
C GLY A 287 -10.30 -1.10 -0.27
N PHE A 288 -10.40 0.14 0.24
CA PHE A 288 -11.67 0.76 0.60
C PHE A 288 -12.29 1.44 -0.64
N PRO A 289 -13.47 1.01 -1.11
CA PRO A 289 -14.10 1.59 -2.29
C PRO A 289 -14.39 3.09 -2.11
N GLY A 290 -13.94 3.93 -3.04
CA GLY A 290 -14.24 5.36 -3.05
C GLY A 290 -13.51 6.22 -2.00
N LEU A 291 -12.69 5.62 -1.14
CA LEU A 291 -12.01 6.33 -0.03
C LEU A 291 -11.06 7.41 -0.56
N GLN A 292 -10.25 7.09 -1.56
CA GLN A 292 -9.28 8.03 -2.13
C GLN A 292 -9.96 9.27 -2.73
N GLN A 293 -11.04 9.09 -3.49
CA GLN A 293 -11.76 10.19 -4.12
C GLN A 293 -12.31 11.14 -3.07
N ARG A 294 -12.89 10.60 -1.98
CA ARG A 294 -13.45 11.39 -0.87
C ARG A 294 -12.35 12.12 -0.13
N ILE A 295 -11.26 11.43 0.22
CA ILE A 295 -10.10 12.03 0.88
C ILE A 295 -9.47 13.15 0.05
N ASN A 296 -9.36 12.97 -1.26
CA ASN A 296 -8.84 13.99 -2.15
C ASN A 296 -9.78 15.19 -2.28
N GLN A 297 -11.10 14.96 -2.36
CA GLN A 297 -12.09 16.04 -2.37
C GLN A 297 -12.03 16.84 -1.06
N MET A 298 -11.93 16.17 0.08
CA MET A 298 -11.83 16.81 1.40
C MET A 298 -10.54 17.60 1.57
N GLY A 299 -9.39 17.04 1.17
CA GLY A 299 -8.12 17.76 1.21
C GLY A 299 -8.12 19.03 0.34
N ARG A 300 -8.76 18.98 -0.83
CA ARG A 300 -8.96 20.16 -1.70
C ARG A 300 -9.88 21.21 -1.07
N MET A 301 -10.95 20.78 -0.38
CA MET A 301 -11.83 21.72 0.34
C MET A 301 -11.10 22.41 1.49
N ALA A 302 -10.21 21.69 2.19
CA ALA A 302 -9.40 22.24 3.27
C ALA A 302 -8.35 23.24 2.75
N SER A 303 -7.68 22.93 1.64
CA SER A 303 -6.72 23.86 1.01
C SER A 303 -7.40 25.13 0.50
N VAL A 304 -8.56 25.00 -0.16
CA VAL A 304 -9.37 26.15 -0.61
C VAL A 304 -9.87 27.01 0.56
N ARG A 305 -10.24 26.40 1.70
CA ARG A 305 -10.62 27.15 2.91
C ARG A 305 -9.44 27.93 3.49
N ARG A 306 -8.24 27.33 3.49
CA ARG A 306 -7.01 27.95 4.00
C ARG A 306 -6.48 29.06 3.08
N GLU A 307 -6.59 28.87 1.77
CA GLU A 307 -6.15 29.84 0.74
C GLU A 307 -7.19 30.95 0.50
N GLY A 308 -8.48 30.66 0.74
CA GLY A 308 -9.60 31.58 0.47
C GLY A 308 -10.13 32.39 1.65
N SER A 309 -9.48 32.35 2.82
CA SER A 309 -9.95 33.05 4.03
C SER A 309 -9.86 34.59 3.96
N THR A 310 -9.35 35.16 2.89
CA THR A 310 -9.29 36.62 2.68
C THR A 310 -10.33 37.16 1.69
N VAL A 311 -11.05 36.32 0.91
CA VAL A 311 -11.97 36.85 -0.13
C VAL A 311 -13.38 36.23 -0.14
N PHE A 312 -13.67 35.11 0.56
CA PHE A 312 -15.05 34.55 0.58
C PHE A 312 -15.49 33.94 1.91
N ALA A 313 -15.28 34.65 3.01
CA ALA A 313 -15.77 34.27 4.34
C ALA A 313 -17.28 34.55 4.56
N ASN A 314 -18.15 34.29 3.58
CA ASN A 314 -19.59 34.05 3.82
C ASN A 314 -20.29 33.52 2.56
N PRO A 315 -20.68 32.24 2.55
CA PRO A 315 -22.03 31.95 2.10
C PRO A 315 -22.73 31.01 3.10
N SER A 316 -23.63 31.58 3.91
CA SER A 316 -24.72 30.95 4.68
C SER A 316 -24.43 29.54 5.25
N GLY A 317 -23.84 29.53 6.44
CA GLY A 317 -23.24 28.40 7.14
C GLY A 317 -24.14 27.32 7.75
N THR A 318 -25.17 26.82 7.05
CA THR A 318 -25.98 25.73 7.64
C THR A 318 -26.47 24.67 6.64
N ALA A 319 -26.64 24.98 5.35
CA ALA A 319 -27.26 24.02 4.41
C ALA A 319 -26.32 22.92 3.87
N ARG A 320 -25.00 23.17 3.77
CA ARG A 320 -24.01 22.14 3.39
C ARG A 320 -23.49 21.32 4.58
N LEU A 321 -23.70 21.80 5.79
CA LEU A 321 -23.20 21.20 7.03
C LEU A 321 -24.08 20.04 7.54
N VAL A 322 -25.39 20.06 7.27
CA VAL A 322 -26.31 19.01 7.76
C VAL A 322 -26.02 17.64 7.12
N GLY A 323 -25.79 17.58 5.80
CA GLY A 323 -25.51 16.32 5.10
C GLY A 323 -24.08 15.77 5.29
N LEU A 324 -23.10 16.64 5.55
CA LEU A 324 -21.71 16.25 5.83
C LEU A 324 -21.49 15.98 7.33
N GLY A 325 -22.21 16.67 8.22
CA GLY A 325 -22.11 16.51 9.67
C GLY A 325 -22.51 15.13 10.15
N GLY A 326 -23.59 14.56 9.61
CA GLY A 326 -23.99 13.18 9.91
C GLY A 326 -22.93 12.14 9.52
N TRP A 327 -22.29 12.33 8.36
CA TRP A 327 -21.20 11.46 7.92
C TRP A 327 -19.94 11.61 8.77
N TRP A 328 -19.57 12.82 9.19
CA TRP A 328 -18.44 13.04 10.12
C TRP A 328 -18.69 12.46 11.50
N LEU A 329 -19.92 12.51 12.00
CA LEU A 329 -20.30 11.87 13.24
C LEU A 329 -20.18 10.35 13.14
N GLU A 330 -20.68 9.74 12.07
CA GLU A 330 -20.55 8.30 11.85
C GLU A 330 -19.11 7.86 11.57
N LEU A 331 -18.32 8.68 10.86
CA LEU A 331 -16.89 8.42 10.65
C LEU A 331 -16.12 8.58 11.97
N GLY A 332 -16.43 9.59 12.77
CA GLY A 332 -15.86 9.80 14.10
C GLY A 332 -16.16 8.62 15.02
N LYS A 333 -17.40 8.10 15.04
CA LYS A 333 -17.78 6.88 15.76
C LYS A 333 -17.06 5.65 15.24
N ALA A 334 -16.96 5.48 13.91
CA ALA A 334 -16.27 4.35 13.31
C ALA A 334 -14.76 4.36 13.59
N ILE A 335 -14.13 5.54 13.53
CA ILE A 335 -12.74 5.74 13.92
C ILE A 335 -12.54 5.53 15.42
N ALA A 336 -13.43 6.07 16.26
CA ALA A 336 -13.38 5.87 17.71
C ALA A 336 -13.52 4.39 18.09
N SER A 337 -14.32 3.63 17.34
CA SER A 337 -14.46 2.18 17.54
C SER A 337 -13.22 1.36 17.17
N GLY A 338 -12.25 1.97 16.46
CA GLY A 338 -11.06 1.31 15.95
C GLY A 338 -11.32 0.21 14.91
N SER A 339 -12.57 -0.07 14.54
CA SER A 339 -12.92 -1.16 13.63
C SER A 339 -12.57 -0.81 12.17
N PRO A 340 -11.64 -1.54 11.52
CA PRO A 340 -11.36 -1.34 10.10
C PRO A 340 -12.61 -1.56 9.22
N LEU A 341 -13.49 -2.47 9.64
CA LEU A 341 -14.76 -2.77 8.98
C LEU A 341 -15.81 -1.67 9.20
N GLY A 342 -15.87 -1.09 10.40
CA GLY A 342 -16.73 0.07 10.70
C GLY A 342 -16.35 1.28 9.84
N ILE A 343 -15.06 1.58 9.74
CA ILE A 343 -14.53 2.65 8.87
C ILE A 343 -14.89 2.33 7.40
N ALA A 344 -14.67 1.09 6.95
CA ALA A 344 -15.03 0.67 5.59
C ALA A 344 -16.48 0.95 5.24
N LYS A 345 -17.40 0.59 6.14
CA LYS A 345 -18.85 0.75 5.96
C LYS A 345 -19.23 2.21 5.81
N VAL A 346 -18.75 3.09 6.69
CA VAL A 346 -19.03 4.53 6.61
C VAL A 346 -18.42 5.16 5.35
N MET A 347 -17.25 4.69 4.91
CA MET A 347 -16.61 5.17 3.69
C MET A 347 -17.30 4.69 2.41
N ALA A 348 -17.98 3.54 2.45
CA ALA A 348 -18.73 2.97 1.33
C ALA A 348 -20.06 3.71 1.07
N VAL A 349 -20.64 4.40 2.06
CA VAL A 349 -21.89 5.17 1.90
C VAL A 349 -21.68 6.38 0.98
N PRO A 350 -22.35 6.50 -0.18
CA PRO A 350 -22.25 7.67 -1.05
C PRO A 350 -22.76 8.94 -0.35
N THR A 351 -21.88 9.92 -0.06
CA THR A 351 -22.28 11.23 0.47
C THR A 351 -22.73 12.11 -0.68
N ALA A 352 -24.03 12.12 -0.94
CA ALA A 352 -24.59 12.72 -2.14
C ALA A 352 -25.15 14.13 -1.90
N SER A 353 -24.28 15.14 -1.83
CA SER A 353 -24.73 16.55 -1.78
C SER A 353 -25.38 17.04 -3.08
N LYS A 354 -25.17 16.36 -4.21
CA LYS A 354 -25.81 16.67 -5.50
C LYS A 354 -27.01 15.79 -5.85
N LEU A 355 -27.19 14.63 -5.23
CA LEU A 355 -28.37 13.79 -5.47
C LEU A 355 -29.53 14.18 -4.57
N LEU A 356 -29.30 14.69 -3.36
CA LEU A 356 -30.40 15.14 -2.48
C LEU A 356 -31.24 16.27 -3.10
N ALA A 357 -30.63 17.15 -3.90
CA ALA A 357 -31.34 18.20 -4.64
C ALA A 357 -32.11 17.68 -5.88
N LYS A 358 -31.79 16.48 -6.40
CA LYS A 358 -32.52 15.81 -7.50
C LYS A 358 -33.45 14.70 -7.02
N ALA A 359 -33.27 14.21 -5.79
CA ALA A 359 -34.05 13.16 -5.17
C ALA A 359 -35.42 13.67 -4.70
N THR A 360 -35.52 14.95 -4.34
CA THR A 360 -36.79 15.61 -4.03
C THR A 360 -37.65 15.89 -5.27
N THR A 361 -37.14 15.62 -6.47
CA THR A 361 -37.83 15.87 -7.76
C THR A 361 -37.86 14.65 -8.68
N SER A 362 -37.35 13.48 -8.26
CA SER A 362 -37.34 12.29 -9.12
C SER A 362 -38.50 11.32 -8.82
N PRO A 363 -39.39 11.04 -9.79
CA PRO A 363 -40.49 10.08 -9.63
C PRO A 363 -40.04 8.61 -9.50
N THR A 364 -38.74 8.35 -9.68
CA THR A 364 -38.15 7.02 -9.52
C THR A 364 -37.91 6.67 -8.05
N LEU A 365 -37.66 7.66 -7.19
CA LEU A 365 -37.40 7.44 -5.77
C LEU A 365 -38.68 7.24 -4.96
N THR A 366 -39.79 7.89 -5.35
CA THR A 366 -41.13 7.66 -4.76
C THR A 366 -41.65 6.26 -5.09
N ARG A 367 -41.34 5.72 -6.28
CA ARG A 367 -41.65 4.32 -6.62
C ARG A 367 -40.76 3.34 -5.86
N PHE A 368 -39.47 3.65 -5.71
CA PHE A 368 -38.55 2.85 -4.89
C PHE A 368 -38.94 2.83 -3.40
N ALA A 369 -39.47 3.94 -2.87
CA ALA A 369 -39.99 4.03 -1.50
C ALA A 369 -41.34 3.31 -1.32
N ALA A 370 -42.15 3.21 -2.37
CA ALA A 370 -43.41 2.45 -2.33
C ALA A 370 -43.16 0.93 -2.43
N ASP A 371 -42.18 0.49 -3.23
CA ASP A 371 -41.87 -0.94 -3.48
C ASP A 371 -41.00 -1.61 -2.40
N GLN A 372 -40.42 -0.87 -1.43
CA GLN A 372 -39.61 -1.44 -0.34
C GLN A 372 -40.32 -1.57 1.01
N THR A 373 -41.66 -1.61 1.04
CA THR A 373 -42.42 -1.76 2.29
C THR A 373 -42.42 -3.20 2.87
N GLN A 374 -41.55 -4.11 2.42
CA GLN A 374 -41.42 -5.46 2.98
C GLN A 374 -39.96 -5.90 3.24
N ALA A 375 -39.20 -5.11 3.99
CA ALA A 375 -37.98 -5.62 4.62
C ALA A 375 -37.62 -4.84 5.91
N SER A 376 -37.72 -5.53 7.04
CA SER A 376 -37.04 -5.28 8.32
C SER A 376 -37.22 -3.90 8.99
N GLY A 377 -38.25 -3.78 9.83
CA GLY A 377 -38.64 -2.59 10.61
C GLY A 377 -37.71 -2.19 11.77
N ALA A 378 -36.38 -2.23 11.61
CA ALA A 378 -35.44 -1.85 12.69
C ALA A 378 -34.39 -0.78 12.30
N MET A 379 -34.44 -0.20 11.09
CA MET A 379 -33.43 0.77 10.64
C MET A 379 -34.02 1.99 9.94
N LEU A 380 -35.01 2.67 10.52
CA LEU A 380 -35.53 3.93 9.98
C LEU A 380 -35.83 5.10 10.97
N PRO A 381 -35.37 5.17 12.24
CA PRO A 381 -35.61 6.40 13.02
C PRO A 381 -34.61 7.54 12.74
N ALA A 382 -33.33 7.24 12.46
CA ALA A 382 -32.29 8.27 12.45
C ALA A 382 -32.25 9.13 11.16
N ALA A 383 -32.55 8.54 10.00
CA ALA A 383 -32.58 9.26 8.73
C ALA A 383 -33.87 10.07 8.55
N VAL A 384 -34.99 9.61 9.12
CA VAL A 384 -36.29 10.28 9.03
C VAL A 384 -36.38 11.47 10.00
N ASN A 385 -35.83 11.35 11.22
CA ASN A 385 -35.79 12.46 12.18
C ASN A 385 -34.90 13.64 11.72
N ALA A 386 -33.85 13.37 10.94
CA ALA A 386 -33.01 14.43 10.36
C ALA A 386 -33.71 15.20 9.22
N VAL A 387 -34.72 14.60 8.57
CA VAL A 387 -35.55 15.24 7.54
C VAL A 387 -36.73 16.00 8.17
N ALA A 388 -37.30 15.47 9.25
CA ALA A 388 -38.42 16.11 9.97
C ALA A 388 -38.04 17.40 10.73
N GLN A 389 -36.75 17.59 11.05
CA GLN A 389 -36.24 18.79 11.75
C GLN A 389 -35.67 19.88 10.83
N ALA A 390 -35.76 19.71 9.50
CA ALA A 390 -35.41 20.78 8.57
C ALA A 390 -36.57 21.81 8.52
N PRO A 391 -36.35 23.10 8.85
CA PRO A 391 -37.41 24.09 8.75
C PRO A 391 -37.87 24.21 7.29
N ALA A 392 -39.16 23.99 7.06
CA ALA A 392 -39.78 24.24 5.76
C ALA A 392 -39.64 25.73 5.43
N VAL A 393 -38.82 26.05 4.44
CA VAL A 393 -38.75 27.40 3.88
C VAL A 393 -40.05 27.65 3.13
N GLN A 394 -41.04 28.23 3.80
CA GLN A 394 -42.19 28.84 3.13
C GLN A 394 -41.70 30.10 2.41
N SER A 395 -41.48 29.99 1.10
CA SER A 395 -41.26 31.16 0.26
C SER A 395 -42.59 31.84 -0.04
N ASN A 396 -42.97 32.82 0.78
CA ASN A 396 -44.00 33.79 0.44
C ASN A 396 -43.43 34.78 -0.59
N GLY A 397 -43.57 34.45 -1.86
CA GLY A 397 -43.25 35.34 -2.98
C GLY A 397 -44.04 34.92 -4.21
N ARG A 398 -45.19 35.57 -4.46
CA ARG A 398 -45.99 35.37 -5.67
C ARG A 398 -45.23 35.94 -6.87
N ALA A 399 -44.64 35.06 -7.70
CA ALA A 399 -44.16 35.45 -9.02
C ALA A 399 -45.37 35.56 -9.98
N ILE A 400 -45.51 36.70 -10.65
CA ILE A 400 -46.58 36.91 -11.63
C ILE A 400 -46.17 36.19 -12.93
N LEU A 401 -47.00 35.23 -13.36
CA LEU A 401 -46.89 34.61 -14.67
C LEU A 401 -47.40 35.63 -15.69
N ASP A 402 -46.53 36.09 -16.59
CA ASP A 402 -46.94 36.95 -17.69
C ASP A 402 -47.88 36.16 -18.61
N GLY A 403 -49.11 36.64 -18.80
CA GLY A 403 -50.23 35.93 -19.43
C GLY A 403 -50.09 35.71 -20.95
N GLY A 404 -48.88 35.79 -21.49
CA GLY A 404 -48.57 35.56 -22.90
C GLY A 404 -48.49 34.08 -23.26
N LYS A 405 -48.73 33.76 -24.55
CA LYS A 405 -48.61 32.38 -25.07
C LYS A 405 -47.14 31.88 -24.93
N PRO A 406 -46.91 30.63 -24.49
CA PRO A 406 -45.57 30.12 -24.25
C PRO A 406 -44.76 29.98 -25.55
N PHE A 407 -43.45 30.22 -25.46
CA PHE A 407 -42.52 30.01 -26.55
C PHE A 407 -42.40 28.52 -26.85
N THR A 408 -42.59 28.12 -28.11
CA THR A 408 -42.46 26.72 -28.53
C THR A 408 -41.01 26.23 -28.60
N ASN A 409 -40.04 27.16 -28.71
CA ASN A 409 -38.61 26.83 -28.86
C ASN A 409 -37.76 27.52 -27.79
N ARG A 410 -36.96 26.73 -27.06
CA ARG A 410 -36.07 27.17 -25.98
C ARG A 410 -34.99 28.16 -26.42
N VAL A 411 -34.53 28.05 -27.67
CA VAL A 411 -33.51 28.96 -28.21
C VAL A 411 -34.08 30.36 -28.39
N LYS A 412 -35.30 30.48 -28.94
CA LYS A 412 -36.02 31.76 -29.06
C LYS A 412 -36.32 32.37 -27.69
N ALA A 413 -36.76 31.55 -26.73
CA ALA A 413 -36.95 31.99 -25.35
C ALA A 413 -35.63 32.46 -24.72
N GLY A 414 -34.51 31.78 -25.00
CA GLY A 414 -33.18 32.15 -24.51
C GLY A 414 -32.67 33.49 -25.06
N PHE A 415 -33.00 33.84 -26.30
CA PHE A 415 -32.66 35.16 -26.85
C PHE A 415 -33.48 36.27 -26.20
N ALA A 416 -34.80 36.09 -26.07
CA ALA A 416 -35.67 37.06 -25.39
C ALA A 416 -35.34 37.22 -23.89
N ALA A 417 -34.95 36.13 -23.22
CA ALA A 417 -34.50 36.16 -21.84
C ALA A 417 -33.27 37.04 -21.63
N ARG A 418 -32.32 37.01 -22.57
CA ARG A 418 -31.08 37.79 -22.48
C ARG A 418 -31.31 39.28 -22.72
N SER A 419 -32.24 39.65 -23.61
CA SER A 419 -32.59 41.06 -23.82
C SER A 419 -33.36 41.66 -22.66
N GLU A 420 -34.02 40.84 -21.84
CA GLU A 420 -34.93 41.29 -20.76
C GLU A 420 -34.43 40.96 -19.35
N GLY A 421 -33.20 40.43 -19.21
CA GLY A 421 -32.66 40.02 -17.90
C GLY A 421 -33.48 38.93 -17.20
N ALA A 422 -34.23 38.13 -17.95
CA ALA A 422 -35.16 37.12 -17.45
C ALA A 422 -34.57 35.70 -17.45
N VAL A 423 -35.21 34.76 -16.75
CA VAL A 423 -34.82 33.34 -16.74
C VAL A 423 -35.85 32.51 -17.49
N VAL A 424 -35.40 31.66 -18.42
CA VAL A 424 -36.28 30.76 -19.18
C VAL A 424 -36.73 29.59 -18.30
N MET A 425 -38.04 29.38 -18.19
CA MET A 425 -38.63 28.28 -17.45
C MET A 425 -39.56 27.42 -18.34
N PRO A 426 -39.63 26.10 -18.11
CA PRO A 426 -40.53 25.22 -18.85
C PRO A 426 -41.99 25.46 -18.43
N HIS A 427 -42.89 25.58 -19.41
CA HIS A 427 -44.31 25.80 -19.17
C HIS A 427 -45.03 24.46 -18.87
N PRO A 428 -45.97 24.40 -17.91
CA PRO A 428 -46.64 23.16 -17.50
C PRO A 428 -47.36 22.43 -18.64
N ASN A 429 -47.91 23.19 -19.60
CA ASN A 429 -48.66 22.68 -20.75
C ASN A 429 -47.81 22.58 -22.03
N GLY A 430 -46.48 22.60 -21.91
CA GLY A 430 -45.54 22.57 -23.05
C GLY A 430 -45.09 23.97 -23.50
N GLY A 431 -43.83 24.06 -23.96
CA GLY A 431 -43.17 25.31 -24.31
C GLY A 431 -42.38 25.93 -23.14
N PHE A 432 -41.99 27.20 -23.28
CA PHE A 432 -41.16 27.94 -22.33
C PHE A 432 -41.72 29.34 -22.07
N TYR A 433 -41.62 29.84 -20.85
CA TYR A 433 -41.94 31.22 -20.49
C TYR A 433 -40.74 31.92 -19.85
N LEU A 434 -40.82 33.25 -19.73
CA LEU A 434 -39.78 34.07 -19.15
C LEU A 434 -40.19 34.48 -17.73
N LEU A 435 -39.32 34.21 -16.77
CA LEU A 435 -39.46 34.69 -15.41
C LEU A 435 -38.62 35.96 -15.26
N ARG A 436 -39.27 37.12 -15.24
CA ARG A 436 -38.58 38.42 -15.08
C ARG A 436 -38.32 38.70 -13.59
N PRO A 437 -37.18 39.30 -13.22
CA PRO A 437 -36.95 39.82 -11.88
C PRO A 437 -37.90 41.01 -11.63
N VAL A 438 -38.49 41.07 -10.44
CA VAL A 438 -39.40 42.17 -10.05
C VAL A 438 -38.55 43.43 -9.83
N GLU A 439 -38.73 44.46 -10.66
CA GLU A 439 -38.15 45.79 -10.37
C GLU A 439 -38.86 46.39 -9.15
N ARG A 440 -38.08 46.94 -8.21
CA ARG A 440 -38.55 47.50 -6.93
C ARG A 440 -39.35 48.82 -7.05
N SER A 441 -39.71 49.25 -8.25
CA SER A 441 -40.25 50.60 -8.50
C SER A 441 -41.78 50.70 -8.52
N ALA A 442 -42.51 49.61 -8.34
CA ALA A 442 -43.97 49.61 -8.46
C ALA A 442 -44.65 48.77 -7.37
N LEU A 443 -44.68 49.30 -6.15
CA LEU A 443 -45.73 48.97 -5.20
C LEU A 443 -46.24 50.30 -4.61
N PRO A 444 -47.55 50.60 -4.69
CA PRO A 444 -48.13 51.78 -4.04
C PRO A 444 -48.01 51.63 -2.52
N GLN A 445 -47.81 52.76 -1.83
CA GLN A 445 -47.71 52.82 -0.36
C GLN A 445 -48.98 52.33 0.33
#